data_AF-A0A442J023-F1
#
_entry.id   AF-A0A442J023-F1
#
_cell.length_a   1.000
_cell.length_b   1.000
_cell.length_c   1.000
_cell.angle_alpha   90.00
_cell.angle_beta   90.00
_cell.angle_gamma   90.00
#
_symmetry.space_group_name_H-M   'P 1'
#
loop_
_entity.id
_entity.type
_entity.pdbx_description
1 polymer ?
#
loop_
_entity_poly.entity_id
_entity_poly.type
_entity_poly.pdbx_seq_one_letter_code
_entity_poly.pdbx_strand_id
1 'polypeptide(L)' 'MFERIALVGIGLIGSSLARVIRREGLARHIAIATRSKSTLKRAEELGLGDSYTTEAKEAARDADLII' A
#
# COMPACT_ATOMS: atom_id res chain seq x y z
N MET A 1 -13.30 0.46 10.05
CA MET A 1 -11.83 0.60 10.01
C MET A 1 -11.28 -0.73 9.57
N PHE A 2 -10.34 -0.76 8.63
CA PHE A 2 -9.74 -2.00 8.15
C PHE A 2 -8.51 -2.35 9.00
N GLU A 3 -8.28 -3.63 9.26
CA GLU A 3 -7.04 -4.06 9.90
C GLU A 3 -5.90 -3.96 8.86
N ARG A 4 -6.15 -4.39 7.62
CA ARG A 4 -5.15 -4.36 6.55
C ARG A 4 -5.76 -3.97 5.20
N ILE A 5 -5.17 -2.96 4.55
CA ILE A 5 -5.47 -2.60 3.15
C ILE A 5 -4.26 -2.95 2.28
N ALA A 6 -4.50 -3.60 1.14
CA ALA A 6 -3.50 -3.81 0.10
C ALA A 6 -3.72 -2.82 -1.06
N LEU A 7 -2.65 -2.12 -1.46
CA LEU A 7 -2.60 -1.25 -2.63
C LEU A 7 -1.74 -1.92 -3.71
N VAL A 8 -2.39 -2.48 -4.73
CA VAL A 8 -1.75 -3.13 -5.88
C VAL A 8 -1.53 -2.10 -6.99
N GLY A 9 -0.44 -1.37 -6.84
CA GLY A 9 -0.06 -0.25 -7.69
C GLY A 9 0.02 1.04 -6.88
N ILE A 10 1.17 1.72 -6.94
CA ILE A 10 1.44 2.93 -6.15
C ILE A 10 1.82 4.13 -7.03
N GLY A 11 1.02 4.33 -8.08
CA GLY A 11 1.10 5.53 -8.93
C GLY A 11 0.43 6.76 -8.31
N LEU A 12 -0.02 7.69 -9.14
CA LEU A 12 -0.68 8.92 -8.68
C LEU A 12 -1.89 8.64 -7.78
N ILE A 13 -2.79 7.75 -8.21
CA ILE A 13 -4.03 7.45 -7.46
C ILE A 13 -3.71 6.65 -6.18
N GLY A 14 -2.97 5.54 -6.30
CA GLY A 14 -2.63 4.69 -5.15
C GLY A 14 -1.86 5.44 -4.07
N SER A 15 -0.90 6.30 -4.44
CA SER A 15 -0.16 7.12 -3.47
C SER A 15 -1.01 8.20 -2.80
N SER A 16 -2.01 8.74 -3.51
CA SER A 16 -2.97 9.70 -2.94
C SER A 16 -3.89 9.02 -1.93
N LEU A 17 -4.37 7.81 -2.25
CA LEU A 17 -5.16 6.98 -1.35
C LEU A 17 -4.36 6.58 -0.10
N ALA A 18 -3.12 6.11 -0.25
CA ALA A 18 -2.24 5.77 0.85
C ALA A 18 -2.12 6.91 1.88
N ARG A 19 -1.96 8.15 1.40
CA ARG A 19 -1.87 9.35 2.24
C ARG A 19 -3.18 9.63 2.97
N VAL A 20 -4.32 9.53 2.29
CA VAL A 20 -5.63 9.75 2.92
C VAL A 20 -5.94 8.66 3.94
N ILE A 21 -5.69 7.39 3.60
CA ILE A 21 -5.86 6.24 4.51
C ILE A 21 -5.06 6.46 5.79
N ARG A 22 -3.79 6.90 5.68
CA ARG A 22 -2.96 7.20 6.85
C ARG A 22 -3.47 8.41 7.63
N ARG A 23 -3.78 9.52 6.95
CA ARG A 23 -4.22 10.77 7.58
C ARG A 23 -5.53 10.61 8.36
N GLU A 24 -6.48 9.88 7.80
CA GLU A 24 -7.81 9.65 8.39
C GLU A 24 -7.85 8.38 9.27
N GLY A 25 -6.74 7.66 9.40
CA GLY A 25 -6.66 6.44 10.21
C GLY A 25 -7.59 5.33 9.72
N LEU A 26 -7.78 5.16 8.41
CA LEU A 26 -8.75 4.20 7.87
C LEU A 26 -8.27 2.74 7.92
N ALA A 27 -6.97 2.52 8.05
CA ALA A 27 -6.33 1.22 8.16
C ALA A 27 -5.22 1.19 9.21
N ARG A 28 -5.05 0.05 9.88
CA ARG A 28 -3.92 -0.17 10.78
C ARG A 28 -2.65 -0.54 10.04
N HIS A 29 -2.78 -1.27 8.93
CA HIS A 29 -1.67 -1.67 8.06
C HIS A 29 -1.97 -1.38 6.59
N ILE A 30 -1.02 -0.75 5.89
CA ILE A 30 -1.07 -0.50 4.45
C ILE A 30 0.02 -1.34 3.77
N ALA A 31 -0.38 -2.37 3.04
CA ALA A 31 0.53 -3.19 2.23
C ALA A 31 0.61 -2.65 0.81
N ILE A 32 1.80 -2.39 0.29
CA ILE A 32 2.00 -1.86 -1.06
C ILE A 32 2.64 -2.93 -1.94
N ALA A 33 2.02 -3.20 -3.08
CA ALA A 33 2.61 -3.97 -4.16
C ALA A 33 2.80 -3.13 -5.41
N THR A 34 3.95 -3.24 -6.08
CA THR A 34 4.13 -2.73 -7.45
C THR A 34 5.16 -3.56 -8.20
N ARG A 35 4.98 -3.70 -9.51
CA ARG A 35 5.89 -4.48 -10.38
C ARG A 35 7.29 -3.89 -10.45
N SER A 36 7.42 -2.57 -10.34
CA SER A 36 8.71 -1.87 -10.48
C SER A 36 9.40 -1.75 -9.13
N LYS A 37 10.59 -2.37 -8.99
CA LYS A 37 11.43 -2.25 -7.79
C LYS A 37 11.80 -0.79 -7.48
N SER A 38 12.02 0.04 -8.50
CA SER A 38 12.34 1.46 -8.29
C SER A 38 11.15 2.24 -7.74
N THR A 39 9.94 1.96 -8.24
CA THR A 39 8.71 2.56 -7.71
C THR A 39 8.42 2.08 -6.29
N LEU A 40 8.65 0.79 -6.00
CA LEU A 40 8.47 0.23 -4.67
C LEU A 40 9.41 0.90 -3.66
N LYS A 41 10.69 0.99 -3.98
CA LYS A 41 11.70 1.68 -3.17
C LYS A 41 11.32 3.15 -2.95
N ARG A 42 10.83 3.84 -3.98
CA ARG A 42 10.39 5.23 -3.84
C ARG A 42 9.19 5.37 -2.91
N ALA A 43 8.24 4.42 -2.95
CA ALA A 43 7.10 4.41 -2.03
C ALA A 43 7.53 4.19 -0.58
N GLU A 44 8.53 3.34 -0.36
CA GLU A 44 9.15 3.08 0.94
C GLU A 44 9.88 4.31 1.49
N GLU A 45 10.72 4.96 0.68
CA GLU A 45 11.39 6.22 1.06
C GLU A 45 10.40 7.33 1.43
N LEU A 46 9.21 7.33 0.84
CA LEU A 46 8.14 8.30 1.11
C LEU A 46 7.24 7.89 2.29
N GLY A 47 7.42 6.70 2.87
CA GLY A 47 6.62 6.19 3.97
C GLY A 47 5.14 5.99 3.62
N LEU A 48 4.83 5.57 2.39
CA LEU A 48 3.44 5.44 1.93
C LEU A 48 2.70 4.23 2.51
N GLY A 49 3.42 3.23 3.04
CA GLY A 49 2.84 2.04 3.63
C GLY A 49 3.71 1.44 4.74
N ASP A 50 3.33 0.25 5.19
CA ASP A 50 3.94 -0.47 6.31
C ASP A 50 4.69 -1.74 5.83
N SER A 51 4.30 -2.31 4.69
CA SER A 51 5.01 -3.42 4.04
C SER A 51 5.05 -3.25 2.53
N TYR A 52 6.16 -3.66 1.92
CA TYR A 52 6.44 -3.41 0.51
C TYR A 52 6.87 -4.71 -0.17
N THR A 53 6.23 -5.06 -1.28
CA THR A 53 6.55 -6.27 -2.06
C THR A 53 6.38 -6.02 -3.56
N THR A 54 7.05 -6.82 -4.39
CA THR A 54 6.76 -6.85 -5.84
C THR A 54 5.61 -7.79 -6.20
N GLU A 55 5.16 -8.61 -5.26
CA GLU A 55 4.17 -9.66 -5.47
C GLU A 55 2.79 -9.24 -4.94
N ALA A 56 1.83 -9.03 -5.85
CA ALA A 56 0.47 -8.64 -5.48
C ALA A 56 -0.20 -9.67 -4.54
N LYS A 57 0.08 -10.97 -4.75
CA LYS A 57 -0.45 -12.05 -3.91
C LYS A 57 0.01 -11.94 -2.46
N GLU A 58 1.23 -11.47 -2.23
CA GLU A 58 1.78 -11.30 -0.90
C GLU A 58 1.16 -10.08 -0.21
N ALA A 59 1.01 -8.95 -0.91
CA ALA A 59 0.34 -7.77 -0.35
C ALA A 59 -1.13 -8.03 0.00
N ALA A 60 -1.84 -8.78 -0.87
CA ALA A 60 -3.25 -9.14 -0.69
C ALA A 60 -3.50 -10.17 0.43
N ARG A 61 -2.45 -10.81 0.95
CA ARG A 61 -2.58 -11.77 2.04
C ARG A 61 -3.17 -11.08 3.27
N ASP A 62 -4.27 -11.64 3.77
CA ASP A 62 -5.02 -11.18 4.94
C ASP A 62 -5.53 -9.74 4.84
N ALA A 63 -5.65 -9.19 3.62
CA ALA A 63 -6.18 -7.84 3.41
C ALA A 63 -7.71 -7.86 3.46
N ASP A 64 -8.30 -6.95 4.24
CA ASP A 64 -9.74 -6.75 4.31
C ASP A 64 -10.28 -5.97 3.09
N LEU A 65 -9.39 -5.18 2.47
CA LEU A 65 -9.66 -4.42 1.26
C LEU A 65 -8.43 -4.43 0.35
N ILE A 66 -8.66 -4.66 -0.94
CA ILE A 66 -7.64 -4.63 -1.99
C ILE A 66 -8.07 -3.59 -3.02
N ILE A 67 -7.15 -2.68 -3.37
CA ILE A 67 -7.32 -1.62 -4.36
C ILE A 67 -6.25 -1.75 -5.44
#